data_AF-A0A6G3XYD2-F1
#
_entry.id   AF-A0A6G3XYD2-F1
#
_cell.length_a   1.000
_cell.length_b   1.000
_cell.length_c   1.000
_cell.angle_alpha   90.00
_cell.angle_beta   90.00
_cell.angle_gamma   90.00
#
_symmetry.space_group_name_H-M   'P 1'
#
loop_
_entity.id
_entity.type
_entity.pdbx_description
1 polymer ?
#
loop_
_entity_poly.entity_id
_entity_poly.type
_entity_poly.pdbx_seq_one_letter_code
_entity_poly.pdbx_strand_id
1 'polypeptide(L)'
;EYFLEFEDTPAAAASIGQVHRAVWHDGREVAVKVQYPGAGEALLSDLAQLSRFARLLGPLVPGMDIKPVIKELRDRVSEELDYELEARAQQEHAAEFED
;
A
#
# COMPACT_ATOMS: atom_id res chain seq x y z
N GLU A 1 9.17 -22.20 13.00
CA GLU A 1 9.30 -21.41 11.75
C GLU A 1 7.98 -21.47 11.00
N TYR A 2 7.56 -20.38 10.37
CA TYR A 2 6.23 -20.29 9.72
C TYR A 2 6.21 -20.85 8.29
N PHE A 3 7.35 -20.89 7.61
CA PHE A 3 7.50 -21.33 6.23
C PHE A 3 8.39 -22.57 6.16
N LEU A 4 8.08 -23.47 5.22
CA LEU A 4 8.97 -24.57 4.82
C LEU A 4 10.00 -24.10 3.78
N GLU A 5 9.57 -23.23 2.86
CA GLU A 5 10.40 -22.64 1.82
C GLU A 5 9.99 -21.18 1.58
N PHE A 6 10.95 -20.33 1.22
CA PHE A 6 10.71 -18.93 0.86
C PHE A 6 11.68 -18.51 -0.26
N GLU A 7 11.16 -18.05 -1.39
CA GLU A 7 11.99 -17.61 -2.51
C GLU A 7 12.44 -16.15 -2.29
N ASP A 8 13.74 -15.92 -2.12
CA ASP A 8 14.30 -14.57 -1.91
C ASP A 8 14.14 -13.65 -3.13
N THR A 9 14.06 -14.23 -4.33
CA THR A 9 13.80 -13.45 -5.55
C THR A 9 12.30 -13.19 -5.66
N PRO A 10 11.86 -11.92 -5.76
CA PRO A 10 10.44 -11.61 -5.87
C PRO A 10 9.88 -12.11 -7.20
N ALA A 11 8.68 -12.68 -7.14
CA ALA A 11 7.94 -13.13 -8.33
C ALA A 11 7.22 -11.97 -9.03
N ALA A 12 6.83 -10.93 -8.28
CA ALA A 12 6.16 -9.76 -8.82
C ALA A 12 6.40 -8.50 -7.97
N ALA A 13 6.22 -7.33 -8.59
CA ALA A 13 6.13 -6.05 -7.90
C ALA A 13 4.67 -5.77 -7.48
N ALA A 14 4.49 -5.08 -6.35
CA ALA A 14 3.22 -4.53 -5.89
C ALA A 14 3.37 -3.00 -5.68
N SER A 15 2.27 -2.28 -5.44
CA SER A 15 2.25 -0.80 -5.33
C SER A 15 3.41 -0.25 -4.48
N ILE A 16 3.46 -0.65 -3.20
CA ILE A 16 4.47 -0.21 -2.23
C ILE A 16 5.30 -1.39 -1.68
N GLY A 17 5.45 -2.46 -2.47
CA GLY A 17 6.11 -3.68 -2.02
C GLY A 17 6.41 -4.66 -3.13
N GLN A 18 6.69 -5.90 -2.72
CA GLN A 18 7.02 -7.01 -3.61
C GLN A 18 6.31 -8.29 -3.15
N VAL A 19 6.07 -9.20 -4.08
CA VAL A 19 5.40 -10.49 -3.81
C VAL A 19 6.38 -11.62 -4.03
N HIS A 20 6.49 -12.50 -3.05
CA HIS A 20 7.34 -13.69 -3.06
C HIS A 20 6.50 -14.96 -3.13
N ARG A 21 7.04 -16.00 -3.76
CA ARG A 21 6.52 -17.35 -3.66
C ARG A 21 7.10 -18.03 -2.41
N ALA A 22 6.26 -18.75 -1.69
CA ALA A 22 6.67 -19.49 -0.50
C ALA A 22 5.81 -20.74 -0.29
N VAL A 23 6.26 -21.63 0.59
CA VAL A 23 5.51 -22.79 1.06
C VAL A 23 5.26 -22.63 2.55
N TRP A 24 3.98 -22.60 2.94
CA TRP A 24 3.57 -22.47 4.34
C TRP A 24 3.89 -23.73 5.14
N HIS A 25 3.93 -23.66 6.48
CA HIS A 25 4.28 -24.80 7.33
C HIS A 25 3.37 -26.04 7.17
N ASP A 26 2.19 -25.89 6.56
CA ASP A 26 1.25 -26.98 6.25
C ASP A 26 1.36 -27.53 4.81
N GLY A 27 2.34 -27.05 4.03
CA GLY A 27 2.62 -27.49 2.67
C GLY A 27 1.87 -26.73 1.57
N ARG A 28 0.99 -25.77 1.91
CA ARG A 28 0.32 -24.94 0.89
C ARG A 28 1.30 -23.97 0.23
N GLU A 29 1.21 -23.84 -1.08
CA GLU A 29 1.85 -22.74 -1.80
C GLU A 29 1.14 -21.42 -1.47
N VAL A 30 1.91 -20.38 -1.15
CA VAL A 30 1.39 -19.06 -0.78
C VAL A 30 2.14 -17.95 -1.50
N ALA A 31 1.44 -16.85 -1.76
CA ALA A 31 2.02 -15.58 -2.18
C ALA A 31 2.22 -14.68 -0.95
N VAL A 32 3.44 -14.21 -0.71
CA VAL A 32 3.79 -13.36 0.43
C VAL A 32 4.10 -11.95 -0.05
N LYS A 33 3.20 -11.01 0.24
CA LYS A 33 3.41 -9.59 -0.06
C LYS A 33 4.18 -8.91 1.06
N VAL A 34 5.35 -8.36 0.73
CA VAL A 34 6.25 -7.67 1.66
C VAL A 34 6.31 -6.19 1.29
N GLN A 35 5.95 -5.32 2.24
CA GLN A 35 6.02 -3.87 2.06
C GLN A 35 7.47 -3.39 2.06
N TYR A 36 7.81 -2.42 1.21
CA TYR A 36 9.13 -1.80 1.26
C TYR A 36 9.33 -1.02 2.56
N PRO A 37 10.51 -1.15 3.21
CA PRO A 37 10.79 -0.41 4.43
C PRO A 37 10.75 1.10 4.16
N GLY A 38 9.98 1.82 4.97
CA GLY A 38 9.88 3.29 4.89
C GLY A 38 9.01 3.84 3.76
N ALA A 39 8.34 2.99 2.96
CA ALA A 39 7.48 3.46 1.86
C ALA A 39 6.39 4.43 2.33
N GLY A 40 5.76 4.14 3.48
CA GLY A 40 4.72 4.99 4.02
C GLY A 40 5.20 6.36 4.48
N GLU A 41 6.32 6.40 5.21
CA GLU A 41 6.89 7.66 5.68
C GLU A 41 7.37 8.54 4.52
N ALA A 42 8.00 7.93 3.51
CA ALA A 42 8.43 8.63 2.30
C ALA A 42 7.23 9.25 1.57
N LEU A 43 6.17 8.47 1.34
CA LEU A 43 5.01 8.94 0.59
C LEU A 43 4.21 10.00 1.36
N LEU A 44 4.07 9.87 2.69
CA LEU A 44 3.46 10.90 3.54
C LEU A 44 4.29 12.19 3.58
N SER A 45 5.62 12.09 3.60
CA SER A 45 6.52 13.24 3.52
C SER A 45 6.35 13.98 2.20
N ASP A 46 6.28 13.26 1.07
CA ASP A 46 6.10 13.86 -0.25
C ASP A 46 4.76 14.60 -0.35
N LEU A 47 3.67 14.01 0.13
CA LEU A 47 2.36 14.66 0.19
C LEU A 47 2.38 15.93 1.07
N ALA A 48 3.11 15.90 2.19
CA ALA A 48 3.29 17.07 3.04
C ALA A 48 4.07 18.18 2.32
N GLN A 49 5.11 17.84 1.55
CA GLN A 49 5.86 18.81 0.75
C GLN A 49 4.98 19.43 -0.34
N LEU A 50 4.20 18.62 -1.07
CA LEU A 50 3.25 19.11 -2.06
C LEU A 50 2.22 20.06 -1.44
N SER A 51 1.73 19.76 -0.23
CA SER A 51 0.83 20.66 0.53
C SER A 51 1.45 22.00 0.85
N ARG A 52 2.76 22.04 1.13
CA ARG A 52 3.48 23.30 1.39
C ARG A 52 3.63 24.12 0.12
N PHE A 53 4.05 23.50 -0.98
CA PHE A 53 4.16 24.19 -2.28
C PHE A 53 2.81 24.72 -2.76
N ALA A 54 1.77 23.91 -2.64
CA ALA A 54 0.39 24.30 -2.93
C ALA A 54 -0.06 25.56 -2.19
N ARG A 55 0.24 25.66 -0.88
CA ARG A 55 -0.10 26.85 -0.09
C ARG A 55 0.69 28.08 -0.52
N LEU A 56 1.95 27.90 -0.93
CA LEU A 56 2.81 29.00 -1.36
C LEU A 56 2.41 29.55 -2.74
N LEU A 57 2.09 28.67 -3.68
CA LEU A 57 1.78 29.01 -5.07
C LEU A 57 0.28 29.25 -5.32
N GLY A 58 -0.60 28.77 -4.45
CA GLY A 58 -2.05 28.91 -4.56
C GLY A 58 -2.54 30.35 -4.80
N PRO A 59 -2.00 31.38 -4.13
CA PRO A 59 -2.38 32.77 -4.39
C PRO A 59 -2.02 33.27 -5.81
N LEU A 60 -1.10 32.61 -6.51
CA LEU A 60 -0.64 32.97 -7.85
C LEU A 60 -1.43 32.28 -8.97
N VAL A 61 -2.24 31.26 -8.63
CA VAL A 61 -3.01 30.48 -9.61
C VAL A 61 -4.51 30.56 -9.27
N PRO A 62 -5.25 31.49 -9.91
CA PRO A 62 -6.69 31.64 -9.67
C PRO A 62 -7.44 30.32 -9.94
N GLY A 63 -8.30 29.91 -8.99
CA GLY A 63 -9.18 28.75 -9.16
C GLY A 63 -8.58 27.38 -8.78
N MET A 64 -7.32 27.32 -8.32
CA MET A 64 -6.71 26.08 -7.88
C MET A 64 -6.97 25.80 -6.38
N ASP A 65 -7.90 24.90 -6.07
CA ASP A 65 -8.03 24.31 -4.72
C ASP A 65 -7.55 22.86 -4.70
N ILE A 66 -6.27 22.68 -4.40
CA ILE A 66 -5.60 21.38 -4.35
C ILE A 66 -5.70 20.72 -2.96
N LYS A 67 -6.22 21.41 -1.94
CA LYS A 67 -6.33 20.84 -0.57
C LYS A 67 -7.16 19.56 -0.53
N PRO A 68 -8.33 19.46 -1.21
CA PRO A 68 -9.11 18.23 -1.22
C PRO A 68 -8.36 17.06 -1.86
N VAL A 69 -7.63 17.31 -2.95
CA VAL A 69 -6.85 16.29 -3.66
C VAL A 69 -5.74 15.74 -2.76
N ILE A 70 -5.01 16.61 -2.06
CA ILE A 70 -3.94 16.20 -1.16
C ILE A 70 -4.49 15.40 0.02
N LYS A 71 -5.67 15.79 0.52
CA LYS A 71 -6.35 15.05 1.59
C LYS A 71 -6.71 13.64 1.12
N GLU A 72 -7.37 13.51 -0.04
CA GLU A 72 -7.73 12.21 -0.61
C GLU A 72 -6.49 11.33 -0.82
N LEU A 73 -5.43 11.88 -1.41
CA LEU A 73 -4.18 11.13 -1.60
C LEU A 73 -3.59 10.64 -0.28
N ARG A 74 -3.63 11.47 0.78
CA ARG A 74 -3.15 11.05 2.10
C ARG A 74 -3.99 9.91 2.68
N ASP A 75 -5.31 10.01 2.55
CA ASP A 75 -6.23 9.01 3.06
C ASP A 75 -6.00 7.68 2.31
N ARG A 76 -5.88 7.70 0.98
CA ARG A 76 -5.56 6.54 0.14
C ARG A 76 -4.21 5.89 0.47
N VAL A 77 -3.17 6.71 0.64
CA VAL A 77 -1.84 6.21 1.00
C VAL A 77 -1.86 5.52 2.36
N SER A 78 -2.64 6.05 3.30
CA SER A 78 -2.77 5.44 4.62
C SER A 78 -3.47 4.08 4.54
N GLU A 79 -4.47 3.93 3.66
CA GLU A 79 -5.11 2.64 3.36
C GLU A 79 -4.13 1.65 2.73
N GLU A 80 -3.32 2.06 1.76
CA GLU A 80 -2.33 1.18 1.11
C GLU A 80 -1.24 0.66 2.06
N LEU A 81 -1.00 1.36 3.18
CA LEU A 81 -0.01 0.96 4.18
C LEU A 81 -0.51 -0.10 5.15
N ASP A 82 -1.83 -0.24 5.29
CA ASP A 82 -2.46 -1.17 6.23
C ASP A 82 -2.95 -2.43 5.49
N TYR A 83 -2.07 -3.42 5.42
CA TYR A 83 -2.41 -4.72 4.83
C TYR A 83 -3.45 -5.51 5.66
N GLU A 84 -3.76 -5.13 6.89
CA GLU A 84 -4.85 -5.77 7.64
C GLU A 84 -6.22 -5.33 7.12
N LEU A 85 -6.35 -4.12 6.59
CA LEU A 85 -7.58 -3.69 5.90
C LEU A 85 -7.80 -4.50 4.63
N GLU A 86 -6.75 -4.66 3.82
CA GLU A 86 -6.81 -5.46 2.59
C GLU A 86 -7.09 -6.93 2.89
N ALA A 87 -6.44 -7.50 3.91
CA ALA A 87 -6.67 -8.88 4.32
C ALA A 87 -8.13 -9.12 4.76
N ARG A 88 -8.73 -8.17 5.50
CA ARG A 88 -10.15 -8.24 5.87
C ARG A 88 -11.07 -8.22 4.65
N ALA A 89 -10.85 -7.28 3.73
CA ALA A 89 -11.62 -7.21 2.49
C ALA A 89 -11.50 -8.49 1.66
N GLN A 90 -10.29 -9.09 1.62
CA GLN A 90 -10.05 -10.36 0.92
C GLN A 90 -10.75 -11.54 1.60
N GLN A 91 -10.80 -11.59 2.93
CA GLN A 91 -11.53 -12.64 3.67
C GLN A 91 -13.04 -12.56 3.41
N GLU A 92 -13.62 -11.35 3.43
CA GLU A 92 -15.03 -11.14 3.12
C GLU A 92 -15.35 -11.61 1.69
N HIS A 93 -14.50 -11.26 0.72
CA HIS A 93 -14.66 -11.75 -0.66
C HIS A 93 -14.46 -13.26 -0.76
N ALA A 94 -13.49 -13.84 -0.06
CA ALA A 94 -13.29 -15.29 -0.10
C ALA A 94 -14.52 -16.06 0.41
N ALA A 95 -15.19 -15.56 1.45
CA ALA A 95 -16.39 -16.17 1.99
C ALA A 95 -17.62 -16.00 1.07
N GLU A 96 -17.77 -14.84 0.43
CA GLU A 96 -18.90 -14.58 -0.50
C GLU A 96 -18.84 -15.46 -1.76
N PHE A 97 -17.63 -15.82 -2.19
CA PHE A 97 -17.39 -16.61 -3.40
C PHE A 97 -16.97 -18.06 -3.07
N GLU A 98 -17.22 -18.52 -1.85
CA GLU A 98 -17.04 -19.93 -1.47
C GLU A 98 -18.25 -20.73 -2.00
N ASP A 99 -18.03 -21.61 -2.98
CA ASP A 99 -19.06 -22.45 -3.62
C ASP A 99 -19.79 -23.40 -2.65
#